data_AF-A0A091MRT4-F1
#
_entry.id   AF-A0A091MRT4-F1
#
_cell.length_a   1.000
_cell.length_b   1.000
_cell.length_c   1.000
_cell.angle_alpha   90.00
_cell.angle_beta   90.00
_cell.angle_gamma   90.00
#
_symmetry.space_group_name_H-M   'P 1'
#
loop_
_entity.id
_entity.type
_entity.pdbx_description
1 polymer ?
#
loop_
_entity_poly.entity_id
_entity_poly.type
_entity_poly.pdbx_seq_one_letter_code
_entity_poly.pdbx_strand_id
1 'polypeptide(L)'
;VTEEGTAAELQKMKTIQPVNRLTVDIVELEALRKSVEDFFCFCYGKALGKSTVVPVPYEKIQRDQSAVVVQGLPEGLAFKHPANYSVSTLRWILENKSGISFIIKRLFALSFAHL
;
A
#
# COMPACT_ATOMS: atom_id res chain seq x y z
N VAL A 1 27.97 45.61 50.54
CA VAL A 1 27.36 44.49 49.80
C VAL A 1 25.86 44.74 49.84
N THR A 2 25.29 45.72 49.15
CA THR A 2 25.37 46.11 47.72
C THR A 2 24.87 44.99 46.80
N GLU A 3 23.53 44.96 46.71
CA GLU A 3 22.71 45.12 45.49
C GLU A 3 23.05 44.37 44.19
N GLU A 4 21.97 43.78 43.66
CA GLU A 4 21.58 43.62 42.24
C GLU A 4 22.35 42.69 41.30
N GLY A 5 21.57 41.83 40.64
CA GLY A 5 22.00 40.92 39.59
C GLY A 5 20.81 40.32 38.86
N THR A 6 20.38 41.03 37.83
CA THR A 6 19.18 40.84 37.01
C THR A 6 19.25 39.66 36.01
N ALA A 7 18.04 39.26 35.57
CA ALA A 7 17.66 38.84 34.22
C ALA A 7 17.84 37.39 33.70
N ALA A 8 16.77 37.01 33.01
CA ALA A 8 16.68 36.13 31.83
C ALA A 8 16.38 34.63 32.07
N GLU A 9 15.12 34.39 32.47
CA GLU A 9 14.25 33.47 31.72
C GLU A 9 14.44 33.69 30.21
N LEU A 10 15.10 32.76 29.52
CA LEU A 10 14.96 32.59 28.07
C LEU A 10 15.29 31.15 27.67
N GLN A 11 14.20 30.42 27.44
CA GLN A 11 14.03 29.32 26.50
C GLN A 11 15.23 29.05 25.59
N LYS A 12 15.81 27.85 25.70
CA LYS A 12 16.39 27.18 24.53
C LYS A 12 16.39 25.66 24.71
N MET A 13 15.19 25.07 24.62
CA MET A 13 15.09 23.66 24.27
C MET A 13 15.53 23.52 22.81
N LYS A 14 16.83 23.25 22.65
CA LYS A 14 17.51 23.07 21.38
C LYS A 14 16.97 21.82 20.70
N THR A 15 16.07 22.05 19.76
CA THR A 15 15.76 21.30 18.54
C THR A 15 16.57 20.00 18.36
N ILE A 16 15.96 18.85 18.68
CA ILE A 16 16.44 17.53 18.24
C ILE A 16 15.72 17.17 16.93
N GLN A 17 16.35 17.57 15.83
CA GLN A 17 16.42 16.95 14.50
C GLN A 17 15.19 16.13 13.99
N PRO A 18 14.46 16.59 12.96
CA PRO A 18 13.42 15.81 12.27
C PRO A 18 14.00 14.91 11.16
N VAL A 19 15.15 14.26 11.37
CA VAL A 19 15.73 13.37 10.35
C VAL A 19 15.11 11.97 10.36
N ASN A 20 14.63 11.52 11.53
CA ASN A 20 14.05 10.19 11.67
C ASN A 20 12.59 10.10 11.22
N ARG A 21 11.80 11.18 11.24
CA ARG A 21 10.36 11.09 10.90
C ARG A 21 10.14 10.69 9.44
N LEU A 22 10.85 11.34 8.51
CA LEU A 22 10.67 11.11 7.07
C LEU A 22 11.04 9.68 6.64
N THR A 23 12.04 9.06 7.29
CA THR A 23 12.44 7.68 6.96
C THR A 23 11.44 6.65 7.48
N VAL A 24 10.78 6.88 8.63
CA VAL A 24 9.73 5.98 9.11
C VAL A 24 8.54 5.99 8.15
N ASP A 25 8.15 7.16 7.66
CA ASP A 25 7.03 7.33 6.71
C ASP A 25 7.30 6.65 5.36
N ILE A 26 8.53 6.71 4.83
CA ILE A 26 8.89 6.04 3.57
C ILE A 26 8.90 4.52 3.73
N VAL A 27 9.55 4.00 4.78
CA VAL A 27 9.63 2.56 5.04
C VAL A 27 8.24 1.97 5.28
N GLU A 28 7.37 2.70 5.99
CA GLU A 28 5.99 2.30 6.21
C GLU A 28 5.18 2.26 4.90
N LEU A 29 5.30 3.28 4.06
CA LEU A 29 4.65 3.30 2.75
C LEU A 29 5.11 2.12 1.87
N GLU A 30 6.39 1.82 1.83
CA GLU A 30 6.92 0.68 1.08
C GLU A 30 6.42 -0.65 1.63
N ALA A 31 6.36 -0.80 2.95
CA ALA A 31 5.78 -1.97 3.60
C ALA A 31 4.30 -2.15 3.22
N LEU A 32 3.51 -1.07 3.27
CA LEU A 32 2.10 -1.09 2.86
C LEU A 32 1.93 -1.47 1.38
N ARG A 33 2.75 -0.89 0.49
CA ARG A 33 2.74 -1.23 -0.94
C ARG A 33 3.02 -2.72 -1.13
N LYS A 34 4.04 -3.25 -0.46
CA LYS A 34 4.42 -4.66 -0.54
C LYS A 34 3.36 -5.59 0.03
N SER A 35 2.76 -5.24 1.17
CA SER A 35 1.66 -6.02 1.75
C SER A 35 0.41 -6.04 0.87
N VAL A 36 0.05 -4.92 0.26
CA VAL A 36 -1.09 -4.87 -0.68
C VAL A 36 -0.77 -5.64 -1.96
N GLU A 37 0.46 -5.55 -2.46
CA GLU A 37 0.91 -6.30 -3.63
C GLU A 37 0.82 -7.81 -3.39
N ASP A 38 1.37 -8.29 -2.28
CA ASP A 38 1.32 -9.71 -1.90
C ASP A 38 -0.13 -10.18 -1.73
N PHE A 39 -0.97 -9.36 -1.07
CA PHE A 39 -2.39 -9.64 -0.92
C PHE A 39 -3.11 -9.77 -2.28
N PHE A 40 -2.86 -8.86 -3.22
CA PHE A 40 -3.44 -8.94 -4.56
C PHE A 40 -2.93 -10.16 -5.33
N CYS A 41 -1.64 -10.47 -5.25
CA CYS A 41 -1.05 -11.66 -5.87
C CYS A 41 -1.66 -12.95 -5.32
N PHE A 42 -1.88 -13.00 -4.00
CA PHE A 42 -2.54 -14.11 -3.32
C PHE A 42 -4.01 -14.23 -3.74
N CYS A 43 -4.78 -13.14 -3.72
CA CYS A 43 -6.18 -13.14 -4.13
C CYS A 43 -6.35 -13.51 -5.60
N TYR A 44 -5.47 -13.02 -6.47
CA TYR A 44 -5.47 -13.36 -7.89
C TYR A 44 -5.13 -14.84 -8.10
N GLY A 45 -4.08 -15.36 -7.46
CA GLY A 45 -3.75 -16.79 -7.48
C GLY A 45 -4.92 -17.67 -7.02
N LYS A 46 -5.54 -17.29 -5.89
CA LYS A 46 -6.73 -17.97 -5.36
C LYS A 46 -7.91 -17.92 -6.33
N ALA A 47 -8.17 -16.79 -6.96
CA ALA A 47 -9.24 -16.63 -7.95
C ALA A 47 -8.98 -17.39 -9.25
N LEU A 48 -7.71 -17.66 -9.58
CA LEU A 48 -7.30 -18.57 -10.66
C LEU A 48 -7.38 -20.06 -10.27
N GLY A 49 -7.68 -20.38 -9.02
CA GLY A 49 -7.65 -21.75 -8.50
C GLY A 49 -6.24 -22.30 -8.26
N LYS A 50 -5.23 -21.43 -8.14
CA LYS A 50 -3.85 -21.82 -7.82
C LYS A 50 -3.58 -21.63 -6.33
N SER A 51 -2.84 -22.57 -5.74
CA SER A 51 -2.39 -22.46 -4.35
C SER A 51 -1.13 -21.60 -4.20
N THR A 52 -0.55 -21.15 -5.33
CA THR A 52 0.62 -20.29 -5.35
C THR A 52 0.22 -18.82 -5.50
N VAL A 53 1.05 -17.92 -4.96
CA VAL A 53 0.92 -16.49 -5.24
C VAL A 53 1.25 -16.25 -6.71
N VAL A 54 0.35 -15.58 -7.44
CA VAL A 54 0.53 -15.30 -8.86
C VAL A 54 0.62 -13.79 -9.03
N PRO A 55 1.69 -13.27 -9.66
CA PRO A 55 1.81 -11.84 -9.88
C PRO A 55 0.63 -11.32 -10.71
N VAL A 56 0.01 -10.25 -10.23
CA VAL A 56 -1.15 -9.66 -10.89
C VAL A 56 -0.73 -8.91 -12.15
N PRO A 57 -1.27 -9.24 -13.34
CA PRO A 57 -0.94 -8.52 -14.57
C PRO A 57 -1.73 -7.21 -14.66
N TYR A 58 -1.36 -6.21 -13.84
CA TYR A 58 -2.06 -4.92 -13.73
C TYR A 58 -2.31 -4.26 -15.10
N GLU A 59 -1.31 -4.25 -15.99
CA GLU A 59 -1.45 -3.66 -17.33
C GLU A 59 -2.51 -4.37 -18.19
N LYS A 60 -2.59 -5.70 -18.11
CA LYS A 60 -3.57 -6.49 -18.87
C LYS A 60 -4.98 -6.25 -18.32
N ILE A 61 -5.11 -6.20 -17.00
CA ILE A 61 -6.40 -5.93 -16.33
C ILE A 61 -6.86 -4.50 -16.60
N GLN A 62 -5.96 -3.52 -16.64
CA GLN A 62 -6.32 -2.14 -16.96
C GLN A 62 -6.78 -2.00 -18.42
N ARG A 63 -6.13 -2.70 -19.36
CA ARG A 63 -6.59 -2.75 -20.75
C ARG A 63 -7.92 -3.50 -20.90
N ASP A 64 -8.10 -4.59 -20.17
CA ASP A 64 -9.31 -5.42 -20.21
C ASP A 64 -9.87 -5.62 -18.79
N GLN A 65 -10.61 -4.62 -18.31
CA GLN A 65 -11.29 -4.67 -17.00
C GLN A 65 -12.46 -5.66 -16.98
N SER A 66 -12.86 -6.17 -18.15
CA SER A 66 -13.91 -7.19 -18.27
C SER A 66 -13.40 -8.57 -17.87
N ALA A 67 -12.11 -8.83 -18.06
CA ALA A 67 -11.47 -10.09 -17.77
C ALA A 67 -11.33 -10.37 -16.26
N VAL A 68 -11.03 -9.35 -15.46
CA VAL A 68 -10.86 -9.45 -14.01
C VAL A 68 -11.60 -8.33 -13.33
N VAL A 69 -12.58 -8.69 -12.52
CA VAL A 69 -13.34 -7.74 -11.71
C VAL A 69 -12.87 -7.84 -10.27
N VAL A 70 -12.47 -6.71 -9.68
CA VAL A 70 -12.12 -6.63 -8.26
C VAL A 70 -13.31 -6.06 -7.50
N GLN A 71 -13.86 -6.85 -6.58
CA GLN A 71 -14.93 -6.42 -5.69
C GLN A 71 -14.38 -6.04 -4.32
N GLY A 72 -15.12 -5.22 -3.57
CA GLY A 72 -14.77 -4.80 -2.21
C GLY A 72 -13.77 -3.65 -2.11
N LEU A 73 -13.30 -3.11 -3.25
CA LEU A 73 -12.56 -1.85 -3.27
C LEU A 73 -13.49 -0.67 -2.94
N PRO A 74 -12.94 0.44 -2.42
CA PRO A 74 -13.76 1.60 -2.09
C PRO A 74 -14.41 2.17 -3.35
N GLU A 75 -15.62 2.69 -3.20
CA GLU A 75 -16.41 3.22 -4.31
C GLU A 75 -15.63 4.31 -5.07
N GLY A 76 -15.57 4.19 -6.40
CA GLY A 76 -14.82 5.11 -7.26
C GLY A 76 -13.31 4.86 -7.34
N LEU A 77 -12.74 3.90 -6.59
CA LEU A 77 -11.34 3.53 -6.73
C LEU A 77 -11.14 2.52 -7.86
N ALA A 78 -10.55 2.97 -8.96
CA ALA A 78 -10.11 2.08 -10.02
C ALA A 78 -8.98 1.16 -9.55
N PHE A 79 -8.98 -0.09 -10.02
CA PHE A 79 -7.91 -1.04 -9.73
C PHE A 79 -6.60 -0.67 -10.45
N LYS A 80 -5.53 -0.46 -9.69
CA LYS A 80 -4.20 -0.06 -10.17
C LYS A 80 -3.11 -0.76 -9.37
N HIS A 81 -1.87 -0.57 -9.83
CA HIS A 81 -0.69 -1.01 -9.12
C HIS A 81 -0.64 -0.37 -7.71
N PRO A 82 -0.30 -1.11 -6.64
CA PRO A 82 -0.26 -0.60 -5.27
C PRO A 82 0.68 0.61 -5.09
N ALA A 83 1.74 0.68 -5.89
CA ALA A 83 2.63 1.84 -5.94
C ALA A 83 1.91 3.17 -6.28
N ASN A 84 0.80 3.12 -7.03
CA ASN A 84 0.01 4.27 -7.43
C ASN A 84 -1.08 4.66 -6.42
N TYR A 85 -1.21 3.93 -5.31
CA TYR A 85 -2.13 4.27 -4.24
C TYR A 85 -1.46 5.14 -3.17
N SER A 86 -2.29 5.95 -2.50
CA SER A 86 -1.88 6.71 -1.32
C SER A 86 -1.74 5.79 -0.10
N VAL A 87 -0.96 6.21 0.90
CA VAL A 87 -0.81 5.49 2.19
C VAL A 87 -2.18 5.14 2.78
N SER A 88 -3.11 6.09 2.79
CA SER A 88 -4.46 5.92 3.33
C SER A 88 -5.24 4.85 2.58
N THR A 89 -5.14 4.83 1.25
CA THR A 89 -5.79 3.80 0.42
C THR A 89 -5.19 2.42 0.65
N LEU A 90 -3.85 2.33 0.76
CA LEU A 90 -3.17 1.06 1.01
C LEU A 90 -3.56 0.47 2.37
N ARG A 91 -3.58 1.29 3.42
CA ARG A 91 -4.07 0.88 4.74
C ARG A 91 -5.51 0.39 4.69
N TRP A 92 -6.38 1.18 4.06
CA TRP A 92 -7.79 0.80 3.93
C TRP A 92 -7.98 -0.55 3.24
N ILE A 93 -7.24 -0.82 2.17
CA ILE A 93 -7.25 -2.10 1.46
C ILE A 93 -6.84 -3.25 2.38
N LEU A 94 -5.80 -3.07 3.20
CA LEU A 94 -5.34 -4.10 4.13
C LEU A 94 -6.32 -4.32 5.29
N GLU A 95 -6.98 -3.26 5.77
CA GLU A 95 -8.01 -3.34 6.81
C GLU A 95 -9.28 -4.03 6.30
N ASN A 96 -9.68 -3.74 5.07
CA ASN A 96 -10.89 -4.30 4.42
C ASN A 96 -10.58 -5.48 3.49
N LYS A 97 -9.38 -6.07 3.60
CA LYS A 97 -8.91 -7.15 2.72
C LYS A 97 -9.85 -8.37 2.69
N SER A 98 -10.56 -8.64 3.78
CA SER A 98 -11.54 -9.72 3.88
C SER A 98 -12.75 -9.53 2.98
N GLY A 99 -13.12 -8.27 2.69
CA GLY A 99 -14.19 -7.92 1.75
C GLY A 99 -13.73 -7.84 0.29
N ILE A 100 -12.41 -7.80 0.06
CA ILE A 100 -11.84 -7.67 -1.28
C ILE A 100 -11.69 -9.04 -1.92
N SER A 101 -12.25 -9.19 -3.12
CA SER A 101 -12.18 -10.44 -3.88
C SER A 101 -11.95 -10.18 -5.36
N PHE A 102 -11.25 -11.12 -6.00
CA PHE A 102 -10.96 -11.08 -7.43
C PHE A 102 -11.85 -12.10 -8.12
N ILE A 103 -12.49 -11.67 -9.20
CA ILE A 103 -13.36 -12.51 -10.02
C ILE A 103 -12.77 -12.56 -11.42
N ILE A 104 -12.23 -13.72 -11.78
CA ILE A 104 -11.64 -13.95 -13.10
C ILE A 104 -12.76 -14.41 -14.04
N LYS A 105 -13.20 -13.52 -14.93
CA LYS A 105 -14.16 -13.84 -15.99
C LYS A 105 -13.47 -14.39 -17.23
N ARG A 106 -12.28 -13.89 -17.54
CA ARG A 106 -11.45 -14.34 -18.65
C ARG A 106 -10.05 -14.54 -18.13
N LEU A 107 -9.55 -15.77 -18.24
CA LEU A 107 -8.14 -16.05 -18.01
C LEU A 107 -7.36 -15.30 -19.07
N PHE A 108 -6.57 -14.30 -18.66
CA PHE A 108 -5.44 -13.92 -19.49
C PHE A 108 -4.62 -15.18 -19.67
N ALA A 109 -4.11 -15.42 -20.89
CA ALA A 109 -3.04 -16.40 -21.09
C ALA A 109 -1.85 -15.92 -20.25
N LEU A 110 -1.86 -16.28 -18.97
CA LEU A 110 -0.71 -16.32 -18.12
C LEU A 110 0.08 -17.43 -18.77
N SER A 111 1.07 -17.04 -19.55
CA SER A 111 2.14 -17.92 -19.93
C SER A 111 2.76 -18.40 -18.62
N PHE A 112 2.18 -19.46 -18.06
CA PHE A 112 2.79 -20.29 -17.03
C PHE A 112 3.93 -21.04 -17.73
N ALA A 113 4.94 -20.29 -18.14
CA ALA A 113 6.22 -20.85 -18.52
C ALA A 113 6.90 -21.26 -17.21
N HIS A 114 6.67 -22.52 -16.86
CA HIS A 114 7.54 -23.38 -16.08
C HIS A 114 7.89 -22.93 -14.65
N LEU A 115 7.13 -23.44 -13.68
CA LEU A 115 7.70 -23.91 -12.41
C LEU A 115 6.91 -25.11 -11.90
#